data_AF-A0A511XJ15-F1
#
_entry.id   AF-A0A511XJ15-F1
#
_cell.length_a   1.000
_cell.length_b   1.000
_cell.length_c   1.000
_cell.angle_alpha   90.00
_cell.angle_beta   90.00
_cell.angle_gamma   90.00
#
_symmetry.space_group_name_H-M   'P 1'
#
loop_
_entity.id
_entity.type
_entity.pdbx_description
1 polymer ?
#
loop_
_entity_poly.entity_id
_entity_poly.type
_entity_poly.pdbx_seq_one_letter_code
_entity_poly.pdbx_strand_id
1 'polypeptide(L)' 'MALLRANVPYDVILNWDWRVRAAALVIAGRLDGGEYCWERGVWTD' A
#
# COMPACT_ATOMS: atom_id res chain seq x y z
N MET A 1 1.06 2.78 -7.83
CA MET A 1 0.45 2.11 -9.00
C MET A 1 0.49 0.57 -8.94
N ALA A 2 1.25 -0.10 -8.06
CA ALA A 2 1.33 -1.57 -8.03
C ALA A 2 0.02 -2.30 -7.64
N LEU A 3 -0.79 -1.77 -6.70
CA LEU A 3 -2.10 -2.38 -6.34
C LEU A 3 -3.12 -2.30 -7.48
N LEU A 4 -3.11 -1.21 -8.25
CA LEU A 4 -3.92 -1.05 -9.46
C LEU A 4 -3.46 -2.03 -10.55
N ARG A 5 -2.15 -2.27 -10.68
CA ARG A 5 -1.60 -3.27 -11.62
C ARG A 5 -1.96 -4.71 -11.24
N ALA A 6 -2.12 -5.00 -9.94
CA ALA A 6 -2.57 -6.30 -9.46
C ALA A 6 -4.08 -6.55 -9.70
N ASN A 7 -4.80 -5.56 -10.25
CA ASN A 7 -6.22 -5.66 -10.62
C ASN A 7 -7.13 -6.10 -9.46
N VAL A 8 -6.73 -5.77 -8.22
CA VAL A 8 -7.51 -6.10 -7.02
C VAL A 8 -8.67 -5.09 -6.92
N PRO A 9 -9.93 -5.54 -6.87
CA PRO A 9 -11.08 -4.65 -6.76
C PRO A 9 -11.04 -3.82 -5.46
N TYR A 10 -11.42 -2.54 -5.55
CA TYR A 10 -11.33 -1.61 -4.43
C TYR A 10 -12.25 -1.99 -3.26
N ASP A 11 -13.43 -2.52 -3.57
CA ASP A 11 -14.39 -3.10 -2.62
C ASP A 11 -13.80 -4.29 -1.84
N VAL A 12 -13.00 -5.14 -2.49
CA VAL A 12 -12.28 -6.23 -1.82
C VAL A 12 -11.24 -5.67 -0.85
N ILE A 13 -10.49 -4.65 -1.26
CA ILE A 13 -9.48 -3.99 -0.40
C ILE A 13 -10.15 -3.37 0.82
N LEU A 14 -11.31 -2.72 0.67
CA LEU A 14 -12.04 -2.11 1.77
C LEU A 14 -12.52 -3.12 2.82
N ASN A 15 -12.80 -4.36 2.42
CA ASN A 15 -13.21 -5.44 3.31
C ASN A 15 -12.04 -6.09 4.07
N TRP A 16 -10.79 -5.77 3.73
CA TRP A 16 -9.64 -6.30 4.47
C TRP A 16 -9.51 -5.68 5.86
N ASP A 17 -8.95 -6.47 6.78
CA ASP A 17 -8.47 -5.95 8.05
C ASP A 17 -7.53 -4.76 7.81
N TRP A 18 -7.66 -3.74 8.65
CA TRP A 18 -6.94 -2.48 8.46
C TRP A 18 -5.42 -2.65 8.46
N ARG A 19 -4.89 -3.66 9.18
CA ARG A 19 -3.45 -3.97 9.18
C ARG A 19 -2.99 -4.53 7.85
N VAL A 20 -3.81 -5.38 7.24
CA VAL A 20 -3.54 -5.97 5.92
C VAL A 20 -3.55 -4.87 4.85
N ARG A 21 -4.51 -3.94 4.92
CA ARG A 21 -4.55 -2.78 4.02
C ARG A 21 -3.29 -1.92 4.14
N ALA A 22 -2.88 -1.60 5.36
CA ALA A 22 -1.68 -0.80 5.61
C ALA A 22 -0.42 -1.50 5.07
N ALA A 23 -0.26 -2.81 5.32
CA ALA A 23 0.86 -3.58 4.81
C ALA A 23 0.88 -3.62 3.27
N ALA A 24 -0.27 -3.83 2.64
CA ALA A 24 -0.39 -3.86 1.18
C ALA A 24 -0.01 -2.53 0.54
N LEU A 25 -0.41 -1.40 1.14
CA LEU A 25 -0.03 -0.06 0.67
C LEU A 25 1.49 0.15 0.73
N VAL A 26 2.13 -0.24 1.85
CA VAL A 26 3.59 -0.13 2.01
C VAL A 26 4.34 -1.00 1.01
N ILE A 27 3.92 -2.25 0.80
CA ILE A 27 4.55 -3.13 -0.19
C ILE A 27 4.37 -2.57 -1.60
N ALA A 28 3.18 -2.09 -1.92
CA ALA A 28 2.86 -1.56 -3.24
C ALA A 28 3.69 -0.33 -3.60
N GLY A 29 3.76 0.66 -2.71
CA GLY A 29 4.58 1.84 -2.99
C GLY A 29 6.07 1.51 -3.02
N ARG A 30 6.55 0.50 -2.28
CA ARG A 30 7.93 0.01 -2.39
C ARG A 30 8.22 -0.66 -3.74
N LEU A 31 7.27 -1.44 -4.27
CA LEU A 31 7.36 -2.01 -5.62
C LEU A 31 7.34 -0.93 -6.72
N ASP A 32 6.71 0.21 -6.45
CA ASP A 32 6.73 1.38 -7.33
C ASP A 32 8.00 2.23 -7.17
N GLY A 33 8.96 1.82 -6.33
CA GLY A 33 10.23 2.51 -6.10
C GLY A 33 10.19 3.59 -5.02
N GLY A 34 9.07 3.75 -4.31
CA GLY A 34 8.94 4.67 -3.19
C GLY A 34 9.53 4.11 -1.89
N GLU A 35 9.98 4.99 -1.01
CA GLU A 35 10.44 4.63 0.33
C GLU A 35 9.45 5.18 1.38
N TYR A 36 9.15 4.36 2.40
CA TYR A 36 8.22 4.74 3.46
C TYR A 36 8.98 4.96 4.76
N CYS A 37 8.87 6.16 5.33
CA CYS A 37 9.48 6.51 6.59
C CYS A 37 8.60 6.00 7.75
N TRP A 38 9.02 4.89 8.36
CA TRP A 38 8.30 4.26 9.48
C TRP A 38 8.20 5.14 10.73
N GLU A 39 9.22 5.97 10.98
CA GLU A 39 9.27 6.87 12.14
C GLU A 39 8.24 8.00 12.04
N ARG A 40 7.97 8.45 10.82
CA ARG A 40 7.06 9.58 10.55
C ARG A 40 5.69 9.16 10.05
N GLY A 41 5.53 7.90 9.65
CA GLY A 41 4.28 7.39 9.10
C GLY A 41 3.92 8.01 7.75
N VAL A 42 4.92 8.41 6.94
CA VAL A 42 4.71 9.07 5.64
C VAL A 42 5.66 8.50 4.60
N TRP A 43 5.25 8.59 3.33
CA TRP A 43 6.13 8.32 2.19
C TRP A 43 7.18 9.42 2.08
N THR A 44 8.41 9.04 1.76
CA THR A 44 9.47 10.00 1.41
C THR A 44 9.32 10.39 -0.06
N ASP A 45 9.59 11.66 -0.37
CA ASP A 45 9.63 12.18 -1.74
C ASP A 45 10.81 11.62 -2.54
#